data_AF-L9JAZ2-F1
#
_entry.id   AF-L9JAZ2-F1
#
_cell.length_a   1.000
_cell.length_b   1.000
_cell.length_c   1.000
_cell.angle_alpha   90.00
_cell.angle_beta   90.00
_cell.angle_gamma   90.00
#
_symmetry.space_group_name_H-M   'P 1'
#
loop_
_entity.id
_entity.type
_entity.pdbx_description
1 polymer ?
#
loop_
_entity_poly.entity_id
_entity_poly.type
_entity_poly.pdbx_seq_one_letter_code
_entity_poly.pdbx_strand_id
1 'polypeptide(L)'
;MYSRKAMYKRKYLATKSRIEKKKKLLVTVTKLVGRDKNGGTRVVKLCEILRHYPTEDGCSTHRTHQKFVIATSTKVDISKVKISKYLTDANFKKTELQKPRHQEAEIFDTEKEKIEISEQRKIDQKAVALQILPKIKTVSQL
;
A
#
# COMPACT_ATOMS: atom_id res chain seq x y z
N MET A 1 36.25 -23.08 13.08
CA MET A 1 37.10 -23.94 12.22
C MET A 1 36.33 -25.07 11.50
N TYR A 2 35.06 -25.38 11.87
CA TYR A 2 34.33 -26.53 11.33
C TYR A 2 33.16 -26.20 10.37
N SER A 3 32.84 -24.92 10.15
CA SER A 3 31.77 -24.52 9.23
C SER A 3 32.17 -24.56 7.75
N ARG A 4 33.47 -24.52 7.43
CA ARG A 4 33.96 -24.49 6.04
C ARG A 4 34.04 -25.87 5.37
N LYS A 5 34.05 -26.96 6.14
CA LYS A 5 34.15 -28.34 5.60
C LYS A 5 32.81 -28.95 5.16
N ALA A 6 31.68 -28.34 5.52
CA ALA A 6 30.34 -28.82 5.19
C ALA A 6 29.98 -28.61 3.70
N MET A 7 30.59 -27.63 3.03
CA MET A 7 30.32 -27.36 1.61
C MET A 7 30.94 -28.40 0.68
N TYR A 8 32.11 -28.95 1.04
CA TYR A 8 32.80 -29.96 0.22
C TYR A 8 32.06 -31.30 0.11
N LYS A 9 31.14 -31.58 1.05
CA LYS A 9 30.34 -32.82 1.07
C LYS A 9 29.01 -32.73 0.31
N ARG A 10 28.61 -31.54 -0.17
CA ARG A 10 27.37 -31.32 -0.92
C ARG A 10 27.64 -31.28 -2.42
N LYS A 11 27.59 -32.45 -3.07
CA LYS A 11 27.59 -32.56 -4.53
C LYS A 11 26.15 -32.46 -5.04
N TYR A 12 25.71 -31.25 -5.38
CA TYR A 12 24.46 -31.04 -6.11
C TYR A 12 24.77 -30.86 -7.59
N LEU A 13 24.16 -31.67 -8.45
CA LEU A 13 24.10 -31.39 -9.88
C LEU A 13 22.98 -30.36 -10.11
N ALA A 14 23.30 -29.25 -10.76
CA ALA A 14 22.33 -28.21 -11.09
C ALA A 14 21.40 -28.68 -12.22
N THR A 15 20.10 -28.65 -11.98
CA THR A 15 19.09 -28.84 -13.03
C THR A 15 19.05 -27.60 -13.92
N LYS A 16 19.24 -27.78 -15.23
CA LYS A 16 19.08 -26.70 -16.22
C LYS A 16 17.59 -26.39 -16.35
N SER A 17 17.15 -25.23 -15.87
CA SER A 17 15.78 -24.76 -16.06
C SER A 17 15.59 -24.32 -17.51
N ARG A 18 14.60 -24.90 -18.21
CA ARG A 18 14.13 -24.35 -19.48
C ARG A 18 13.29 -23.13 -19.15
N ILE A 19 13.86 -21.94 -19.35
CA ILE A 19 13.16 -20.67 -19.14
C ILE A 19 12.10 -20.54 -20.25
N GLU A 20 10.87 -20.94 -19.96
CA GLU A 20 9.75 -20.61 -20.83
C GLU A 20 9.47 -19.11 -20.72
N LYS A 21 9.49 -18.41 -21.87
CA LYS A 21 9.17 -16.99 -21.93
C LYS A 21 7.72 -16.80 -21.49
N LYS A 22 7.51 -16.10 -20.38
CA LYS A 22 6.19 -15.66 -19.94
C LYS A 22 5.52 -14.84 -21.02
N LYS A 23 4.27 -15.18 -21.35
CA LYS A 23 3.41 -14.36 -22.20
C LYS A 23 3.09 -13.07 -21.44
N LYS A 24 3.41 -11.93 -22.03
CA LYS A 24 3.05 -10.61 -21.48
C LYS A 24 1.54 -10.47 -21.40
N LEU A 25 1.05 -9.91 -20.30
CA LEU A 25 -0.36 -9.54 -20.18
C LEU A 25 -0.67 -8.41 -21.16
N LEU A 26 -1.78 -8.53 -21.88
CA LEU A 26 -2.22 -7.53 -22.85
C LEU A 26 -2.85 -6.35 -22.10
N VAL A 27 -2.21 -5.18 -22.17
CA VAL A 27 -2.73 -3.92 -21.56
C VAL A 27 -3.92 -3.37 -22.34
N THR A 28 -4.07 -3.77 -23.61
CA THR A 28 -4.98 -3.16 -24.57
C THR A 28 -5.64 -4.25 -25.41
N VAL A 29 -6.95 -4.13 -25.65
CA VAL A 29 -7.75 -5.05 -26.47
C VAL A 29 -8.33 -4.32 -27.68
N THR A 30 -8.21 -4.95 -28.85
CA THR A 30 -8.80 -4.46 -30.09
C THR A 30 -10.26 -4.89 -30.17
N LYS A 31 -11.18 -3.93 -30.10
CA LYS A 31 -12.63 -4.15 -30.20
C LYS A 31 -13.12 -3.77 -31.60
N LEU A 32 -14.03 -4.58 -32.16
CA LEU A 32 -14.70 -4.25 -33.42
C LEU A 32 -15.77 -3.18 -33.19
N VAL A 33 -15.85 -2.18 -34.07
CA VAL A 33 -16.85 -1.12 -34.02
C VAL A 33 -17.93 -1.43 -35.05
N GLY A 34 -19.15 -1.72 -34.60
CA GLY A 34 -20.25 -2.25 -35.42
C GLY A 34 -20.92 -1.27 -36.38
N ARG A 35 -20.20 -0.29 -36.94
CA ARG A 35 -20.76 0.66 -37.92
C ARG A 35 -19.88 0.74 -39.16
N ASP A 36 -20.50 0.59 -40.33
CA ASP A 36 -19.84 0.39 -41.63
C ASP A 36 -18.84 1.50 -42.01
N LYS A 37 -19.03 2.72 -41.52
CA LYS A 37 -18.18 3.89 -41.85
C LYS A 37 -17.14 4.24 -40.77
N ASN A 38 -16.99 3.42 -39.73
CA ASN A 38 -16.18 3.76 -38.54
C ASN A 38 -14.81 3.03 -38.47
N GLY A 39 -14.27 2.55 -39.59
CA GLY A 39 -12.90 2.03 -39.66
C GLY A 39 -12.66 0.68 -38.96
N GLY A 40 -13.72 -0.03 -38.57
CA GLY A 40 -13.70 -1.45 -38.21
C GLY A 40 -13.19 -1.79 -36.80
N THR A 41 -12.02 -1.30 -36.37
CA THR A 41 -11.41 -1.68 -35.07
C THR A 41 -11.02 -0.46 -34.23
N ARG A 42 -11.15 -0.57 -32.91
CA ARG A 42 -10.59 0.38 -31.94
C ARG A 42 -9.81 -0.34 -30.87
N VAL A 43 -8.63 0.18 -30.58
CA VAL A 43 -7.74 -0.32 -29.55
C VAL A 43 -8.12 0.35 -28.22
N VAL A 44 -8.60 -0.43 -27.25
CA VAL A 44 -9.13 0.06 -25.96
C VAL A 44 -8.31 -0.49 -24.80
N LYS A 45 -7.89 0.37 -23.88
CA LYS A 45 -7.18 -0.04 -22.65
C LYS A 45 -8.11 -0.87 -21.76
N LEU A 46 -7.59 -1.93 -21.17
CA LEU A 46 -8.39 -2.79 -20.29
C LEU A 46 -8.70 -2.12 -18.94
N CYS A 47 -7.75 -1.37 -18.40
CA CYS A 47 -7.93 -0.60 -17.18
C CYS A 47 -8.04 0.89 -17.50
N GLU A 48 -9.19 1.49 -17.18
CA GLU A 48 -9.38 2.94 -17.24
C GLU A 48 -8.76 3.61 -16.00
N ILE A 49 -8.14 4.76 -16.22
CA ILE A 49 -7.56 5.56 -15.13
C ILE A 49 -8.69 6.35 -14.46
N LEU A 50 -8.69 6.42 -13.13
CA LEU A 50 -9.61 7.25 -12.36
C LEU A 50 -9.52 8.72 -12.79
N ARG A 51 -10.68 9.32 -13.10
CA ARG A 51 -10.78 10.71 -13.58
C ARG A 51 -10.74 11.75 -12.45
N HIS A 52 -10.97 11.33 -11.22
CA HIS A 52 -11.01 12.21 -10.05
C HIS A 52 -10.08 11.66 -8.97
N TYR A 53 -9.20 12.52 -8.45
CA TYR A 53 -8.39 12.24 -7.27
C TYR A 53 -9.01 13.00 -6.09
N PRO A 54 -9.07 12.38 -4.89
CA PRO A 54 -9.53 13.09 -3.70
C PRO A 54 -8.56 14.24 -3.38
N THR A 55 -9.12 15.41 -3.07
CA THR A 55 -8.36 16.64 -2.80
C THR A 55 -7.58 16.59 -1.48
N GLU A 56 -8.03 15.77 -0.53
CA GLU A 56 -7.37 15.65 0.78
C GLU A 56 -6.92 14.23 1.07
N ASP A 57 -5.60 14.07 1.17
CA ASP A 57 -5.02 13.01 1.99
C ASP A 57 -4.93 13.54 3.42
N GLY A 58 -6.05 13.46 4.14
CA GLY A 58 -6.11 13.82 5.55
C GLY A 58 -5.07 13.01 6.35
N CYS A 59 -4.22 13.68 7.11
CA CYS A 59 -3.20 13.04 7.95
C CYS A 59 -3.86 11.99 8.85
N SER A 60 -3.60 10.72 8.57
CA SER A 60 -4.17 9.61 9.33
C SER A 60 -3.41 9.39 10.63
N THR A 61 -4.03 8.73 11.59
CA THR A 61 -3.34 8.38 12.84
C THR A 61 -2.21 7.40 12.53
N HIS A 62 -1.00 7.72 13.01
CA HIS A 62 0.22 6.97 12.72
C HIS A 62 0.99 6.62 13.99
N ARG A 63 1.75 5.52 13.95
CA ARG A 63 2.75 5.19 14.96
C ARG A 63 4.07 5.85 14.59
N THR A 64 4.66 6.59 15.53
CA THR A 64 5.99 7.19 15.38
C THR A 64 6.88 6.79 16.55
N HIS A 65 8.17 6.63 16.29
CA HIS A 65 9.14 6.31 17.34
C HIS A 65 9.70 7.60 17.95
N GLN A 66 9.76 7.68 19.28
CA GLN A 66 10.13 8.88 20.03
C GLN A 66 11.48 9.48 19.61
N LYS A 67 12.46 8.64 19.29
CA LYS A 67 13.80 9.09 18.83
C LYS A 67 13.78 9.99 17.59
N PHE A 68 12.73 9.92 16.77
CA PHE A 68 12.61 10.72 15.54
C PHE A 68 11.69 11.95 15.71
N VAL A 69 11.21 12.24 16.92
CA VAL A 69 10.30 13.35 17.21
C VAL A 69 10.96 14.33 18.15
N ILE A 70 10.89 15.62 17.83
CA ILE A 70 11.31 16.72 18.71
C ILE A 70 10.08 17.22 19.45
N ALA A 71 10.12 17.21 20.78
CA ALA A 71 9.03 17.73 21.60
C ALA A 71 9.00 19.27 21.55
N THR A 72 7.85 19.84 21.19
CA THR A 72 7.61 21.29 21.21
C THR A 72 7.16 21.75 22.60
N SER A 73 7.29 23.06 22.87
CA SER A 73 6.81 23.67 24.12
C SER A 73 5.29 23.83 24.15
N THR A 74 4.64 23.85 22.99
CA THR A 74 3.18 23.95 22.83
C THR A 74 2.48 22.69 23.37
N LYS A 75 1.49 22.90 24.26
CA LYS A 75 0.73 21.83 24.91
C LYS A 75 -0.76 22.05 24.71
N VAL A 76 -1.48 20.99 24.39
CA VAL A 76 -2.95 20.97 24.29
C VAL A 76 -3.47 20.01 25.36
N ASP A 77 -4.53 20.38 26.09
CA ASP A 77 -5.10 19.51 27.13
C ASP A 77 -5.94 18.36 26.53
N ILE A 78 -5.47 17.13 26.72
CA ILE A 78 -6.04 15.91 26.15
C ILE A 78 -6.80 15.08 27.21
N SER A 79 -6.81 15.48 28.48
CA SER A 79 -7.36 14.71 29.61
C SER A 79 -8.75 14.10 29.38
N LYS A 80 -9.65 14.86 28.73
CA LYS A 80 -11.04 14.46 28.45
C LYS A 80 -11.25 13.70 27.12
N VAL A 81 -10.22 13.47 26.31
CA VAL A 81 -10.36 12.78 25.01
C VAL A 81 -10.46 11.28 25.23
N LYS A 82 -11.52 10.66 24.68
CA LYS A 82 -11.73 9.22 24.82
C LYS A 82 -11.09 8.48 23.64
N ILE A 83 -10.11 7.63 23.94
CA ILE A 83 -9.45 6.77 22.96
C ILE A 83 -10.22 5.44 22.88
N SER A 84 -10.58 5.03 21.66
CA SER A 84 -11.27 3.75 21.43
C SER A 84 -10.37 2.57 21.80
N LYS A 85 -10.95 1.54 22.43
CA LYS A 85 -10.26 0.26 22.71
C LYS A 85 -9.76 -0.44 21.44
N TYR A 86 -10.34 -0.10 20.29
CA TYR A 86 -9.95 -0.63 19.00
C TYR A 86 -8.62 -0.05 18.49
N LEU A 87 -8.06 1.01 19.09
CA LEU A 87 -6.77 1.56 18.67
C LEU A 87 -5.62 0.80 19.35
N THR A 88 -5.31 -0.40 18.83
CA THR A 88 -4.22 -1.26 19.33
C THR A 88 -3.07 -1.38 18.33
N ASP A 89 -1.89 -1.80 18.81
CA ASP A 89 -0.68 -1.93 18.00
C ASP A 89 -0.85 -2.89 16.80
N ALA A 90 -1.61 -3.96 17.01
CA ALA A 90 -1.97 -4.94 15.98
C ALA A 90 -2.67 -4.27 14.79
N ASN A 91 -3.56 -3.31 15.05
CA ASN A 91 -4.34 -2.64 14.02
C ASN A 91 -3.52 -1.70 13.14
N PHE A 92 -2.32 -1.30 13.57
CA PHE A 92 -1.40 -0.50 12.76
C PHE A 92 -0.30 -1.34 12.10
N LYS A 93 -0.25 -2.65 12.37
CA LYS A 93 0.71 -3.54 11.71
C LYS A 93 0.46 -3.52 10.21
N LYS A 94 1.54 -3.40 9.43
CA LYS A 94 1.44 -3.47 7.98
C LYS A 94 1.02 -4.89 7.60
N THR A 95 -0.01 -4.99 6.78
CA THR A 95 -0.40 -6.26 6.17
C THR A 95 0.73 -6.69 5.24
N GLU A 96 1.30 -7.86 5.49
CA GLU A 96 2.34 -8.42 4.63
C GLU A 96 1.66 -9.09 3.43
N LEU A 97 1.91 -8.55 2.24
CA LEU A 97 1.46 -9.18 1.01
C LEU A 97 2.34 -10.38 0.73
N GLN A 98 1.71 -11.51 0.43
CA GLN A 98 2.46 -12.68 0.01
C GLN A 98 3.08 -12.40 -1.35
N LYS A 99 4.42 -12.45 -1.40
CA LYS A 99 5.13 -12.37 -2.69
C LYS A 99 4.84 -13.66 -3.47
N PRO A 100 4.53 -13.58 -4.77
CA PRO A 100 4.43 -14.76 -5.61
C PRO A 100 5.75 -15.55 -5.55
N ARG A 101 5.66 -16.89 -5.51
CA ARG A 101 6.83 -17.76 -5.46
C ARG A 101 7.63 -17.63 -6.76
N HIS A 102 8.95 -17.55 -6.63
CA HIS A 102 9.89 -17.20 -7.71
C HIS A 102 9.60 -17.86 -9.06
N GLN A 103 9.33 -16.99 -10.04
CA GLN A 103 9.64 -17.20 -11.45
C GLN A 103 10.35 -15.91 -11.92
N GLU A 104 11.63 -16.01 -12.27
CA GLU A 104 12.60 -14.89 -12.36
C GLU A 104 12.19 -13.72 -13.28
N ALA A 105 11.20 -13.92 -14.16
CA ALA A 105 10.72 -12.91 -15.11
C ALA A 105 9.60 -11.99 -14.58
N GLU A 106 9.05 -12.22 -13.37
CA GLU A 106 7.83 -11.52 -12.89
C GLU A 106 8.09 -10.37 -11.88
N ILE A 107 9.37 -10.07 -11.60
CA ILE A 107 9.79 -9.11 -10.56
C ILE A 107 9.31 -7.67 -10.87
N PHE A 108 9.16 -7.34 -12.15
CA PHE A 108 8.75 -6.01 -12.62
C PHE A 108 7.27 -5.93 -13.02
N ASP A 109 6.58 -7.07 -13.10
CA ASP A 109 5.17 -7.15 -13.52
C ASP A 109 4.21 -7.19 -12.31
N THR A 110 4.71 -7.36 -11.08
CA THR A 110 3.88 -7.23 -9.88
C THR A 110 3.55 -5.76 -9.64
N GLU A 111 2.33 -5.36 -10.00
CA GLU A 111 1.77 -4.09 -9.56
C GLU A 111 1.80 -4.08 -8.02
N LYS A 112 2.42 -3.04 -7.44
CA LYS A 112 2.36 -2.85 -5.99
C LYS A 112 0.89 -2.63 -5.65
N GLU A 113 0.26 -3.62 -5.01
CA GLU A 113 -1.09 -3.45 -4.49
C GLU A 113 -1.09 -2.20 -3.62
N LYS A 114 -1.95 -1.25 -3.99
CA LYS A 114 -2.11 -0.02 -3.24
C LYS A 114 -2.70 -0.42 -1.89
N ILE A 115 -2.04 -0.01 -0.82
CA ILE A 115 -2.55 -0.25 0.53
C ILE A 115 -3.77 0.64 0.70
N GLU A 116 -4.95 0.08 0.50
CA GLU A 116 -6.20 0.79 0.70
C GLU A 116 -6.43 1.01 2.21
N ILE A 117 -6.81 2.24 2.56
CA ILE A 117 -7.16 2.60 3.93
C ILE A 117 -8.53 1.99 4.23
N SER A 118 -8.60 1.09 5.22
CA SER A 118 -9.86 0.49 5.65
C SER A 118 -10.87 1.54 6.12
N GLU A 119 -12.15 1.30 5.87
CA GLU A 119 -13.24 2.21 6.25
C GLU A 119 -13.27 2.44 7.76
N GLN A 120 -13.02 1.39 8.54
CA GLN A 120 -12.93 1.46 9.99
C GLN A 120 -11.91 2.51 10.46
N ARG A 121 -10.71 2.55 9.85
CA ARG A 121 -9.67 3.54 10.21
C ARG A 121 -10.13 4.97 9.93
N LYS A 122 -10.88 5.19 8.85
CA LYS A 122 -11.43 6.51 8.52
C LYS A 122 -12.47 6.95 9.54
N ILE A 123 -13.33 6.03 9.99
CA ILE A 123 -14.37 6.31 10.99
C ILE A 123 -13.73 6.65 12.34
N ASP A 124 -12.79 5.83 12.80
CA ASP A 124 -12.10 6.03 14.07
C ASP A 124 -11.30 7.35 14.08
N GLN A 125 -10.63 7.66 12.97
CA GLN A 125 -9.92 8.93 12.79
C GLN A 125 -10.86 10.13 12.88
N LYS A 126 -12.01 10.09 12.17
CA LYS A 126 -13.01 11.16 12.23
C LYS A 126 -13.53 11.36 13.65
N ALA A 127 -13.83 10.27 14.36
CA ALA A 127 -14.34 10.34 15.73
C ALA A 127 -13.34 11.00 16.70
N VAL A 128 -12.04 10.70 16.57
CA VAL A 128 -10.98 11.33 17.38
C VAL A 128 -10.75 12.78 16.97
N ALA A 129 -10.67 13.05 15.66
CA ALA A 129 -10.44 14.39 15.13
C ALA A 129 -11.54 15.38 15.58
N LEU A 130 -12.80 14.98 15.56
CA LEU A 130 -13.92 15.81 16.03
C LEU A 130 -13.79 16.24 17.51
N GLN A 131 -13.15 15.43 18.36
CA GLN A 131 -12.93 15.77 19.77
C GLN A 131 -11.74 16.72 19.97
N ILE A 132 -10.73 16.64 19.09
CA ILE A 132 -9.47 17.38 19.22
C ILE A 132 -9.53 18.75 18.52
N LEU A 133 -10.19 18.83 17.36
CA LEU A 133 -10.27 20.05 16.55
C LEU A 133 -10.78 21.28 17.34
N PRO A 134 -11.84 21.19 18.17
CA PRO A 134 -12.29 22.33 18.97
C PRO A 134 -11.23 22.81 19.97
N LYS A 135 -10.44 21.88 20.54
CA LYS A 135 -9.41 22.20 21.52
C LYS A 135 -8.19 22.87 20.89
N ILE A 136 -7.85 22.50 19.66
CA ILE A 136 -6.80 23.18 18.90
C ILE A 136 -7.23 24.63 18.64
N LYS A 137 -8.46 24.83 18.14
CA LYS A 137 -9.00 26.17 17.86
C LYS A 137 -9.11 27.08 19.08
N THR A 138 -9.23 26.53 20.29
CA THR A 138 -9.21 27.36 21.51
C THR A 138 -7.83 27.92 21.85
N VAL A 139 -6.75 27.30 21.35
CA VAL A 139 -5.39 27.82 21.54
C VAL A 139 -5.13 28.87 20.46
N SER A 140 -5.03 30.13 20.87
CA SER A 140 -4.72 31.24 19.96
C SER A 140 -3.45 30.92 19.16
N GLN A 141 -3.51 31.08 17.83
CA GLN A 141 -2.43 30.86 16.85
C GLN A 141 -2.15 29.40 16.42
N LEU A 142 -3.00 28.43 16.83
CA LEU A 142 -3.03 27.06 16.30
C LEU A 142 -4.30 26.79 15.49
#